data_AF-A0A8T7CA02-F1
#
_entry.id   AF-A0A8T7CA02-F1
#
_cell.length_a   1.000
_cell.length_b   1.000
_cell.length_c   1.000
_cell.angle_alpha   90.00
_cell.angle_beta   90.00
_cell.angle_gamma   90.00
#
_symmetry.space_group_name_H-M   'P 1'
#
loop_
_entity.id
_entity.type
_entity.pdbx_description
1 polymer ?
#
loop_
_entity_poly.entity_id
_entity_poly.type
_entity_poly.pdbx_seq_one_letter_code
_entity_poly.pdbx_strand_id
1 'polypeptide(L)'
;MFSLRSRRDKWRILTVGAASFLTIFPLCAWRHLDIIESDIYDRVTEAMTLANIVGLDVSVNGRDVNLTGGLPDTEYQRAVGLIEALPGVRKVASTQAVQNEGGEN
;
A
#
# COMPACT_ATOMS: atom_id res chain seq x y z
N MET A 1 16.02 51.50 -22.19
CA MET A 1 15.71 51.39 -20.75
C MET A 1 14.60 50.35 -20.54
N PHE A 2 14.87 49.07 -20.82
CA PHE A 2 13.90 47.97 -20.68
C PHE A 2 14.63 46.70 -20.22
N SER A 3 14.96 46.57 -18.93
CA SER A 3 15.55 45.29 -18.44
C SER A 3 15.07 44.84 -17.06
N LEU A 4 14.37 45.69 -16.29
CA LEU A 4 13.93 45.34 -14.94
C LEU A 4 12.50 44.79 -14.86
N ARG A 5 11.57 45.20 -15.75
CA ARG A 5 10.21 44.64 -15.79
C ARG A 5 10.19 43.18 -16.25
N SER A 6 10.96 42.85 -17.28
CA SER A 6 11.05 41.49 -17.85
C SER A 6 11.54 40.45 -16.84
N ARG A 7 12.44 40.80 -15.91
CA ARG A 7 12.85 39.88 -14.84
C ARG A 7 11.71 39.62 -13.86
N ARG A 8 11.01 40.67 -13.38
CA ARG A 8 9.90 40.52 -12.42
C ARG A 8 8.75 39.68 -12.97
N ASP A 9 8.43 39.83 -14.26
CA ASP A 9 7.36 39.04 -14.89
C ASP A 9 7.77 37.56 -15.07
N LYS A 10 9.04 37.29 -15.42
CA LYS A 10 9.58 35.92 -15.47
C LYS A 10 9.56 35.22 -14.12
N TRP A 11 9.91 35.92 -13.04
CA TRP A 11 9.85 35.38 -11.67
C TRP A 11 8.41 35.09 -11.24
N ARG A 12 7.43 35.94 -11.62
CA ARG A 12 6.01 35.70 -11.32
C ARG A 12 5.48 34.45 -12.01
N ILE A 13 5.77 34.26 -13.30
CA ILE A 13 5.34 33.07 -14.05
C ILE A 13 5.97 31.81 -13.42
N LEU A 14 7.26 31.87 -13.05
CA LEU A 14 7.93 30.78 -12.34
C LEU A 14 7.27 30.46 -10.99
N THR A 15 6.94 31.47 -10.19
CA THR A 15 6.29 31.25 -8.88
C THR A 15 4.89 30.67 -9.02
N VAL A 16 4.11 31.12 -10.01
CA VAL A 16 2.76 30.58 -10.25
C VAL A 16 2.85 29.14 -10.77
N GLY A 17 3.77 28.87 -11.69
CA GLY A 17 4.03 27.51 -12.19
C GLY A 17 4.47 26.57 -11.07
N ALA A 18 5.42 27.00 -10.22
CA ALA A 18 5.89 26.23 -9.08
C ALA A 18 4.78 25.98 -8.05
N ALA A 19 3.98 27.01 -7.73
CA ALA A 19 2.85 26.87 -6.82
C ALA A 19 1.78 25.90 -7.36
N SER A 20 1.49 25.97 -8.67
CA SER A 20 0.54 25.06 -9.32
C SER A 20 1.05 23.61 -9.34
N PHE A 21 2.34 23.41 -9.60
CA PHE A 21 2.95 22.09 -9.56
C PHE A 21 2.94 21.51 -8.15
N LEU A 22 3.25 22.33 -7.15
CA LEU A 22 3.26 21.93 -5.74
C LEU A 22 1.87 21.55 -5.20
N THR A 23 0.79 22.02 -5.80
CA THR A 23 -0.57 21.65 -5.39
C THR A 23 -1.12 20.45 -6.16
N ILE A 24 -0.88 20.36 -7.46
CA ILE A 24 -1.40 19.26 -8.30
C ILE A 24 -0.65 17.96 -8.03
N PHE A 25 0.68 18.03 -7.88
CA PHE A 25 1.52 16.85 -7.67
C PHE A 25 1.11 16.00 -6.44
N PRO A 26 0.97 16.56 -5.21
CA PRO A 26 0.56 15.78 -4.06
C PRO A 26 -0.86 15.21 -4.20
N LEU A 27 -1.76 15.96 -4.86
CA LEU A 27 -3.14 15.52 -5.07
C LEU A 27 -3.22 14.31 -6.02
N CYS A 28 -2.39 14.31 -7.07
CA CYS A 28 -2.24 13.16 -7.96
C CYS A 28 -1.56 11.97 -7.25
N ALA A 29 -0.51 12.23 -6.46
CA ALA A 29 0.20 11.19 -5.73
C ALA A 29 -0.71 10.45 -4.73
N TRP A 30 -1.57 11.18 -4.01
CA TRP A 30 -2.52 10.60 -3.06
C TRP A 30 -3.55 9.69 -3.74
N ARG A 31 -4.25 10.16 -4.79
CA ARG A 31 -5.24 9.30 -5.48
C ARG A 31 -4.60 8.05 -6.10
N HIS A 32 -3.35 8.14 -6.54
CA HIS A 32 -2.69 7.01 -7.17
C HIS A 32 -2.31 5.92 -6.15
N LEU A 33 -2.07 6.28 -4.88
CA LEU A 33 -1.82 5.31 -3.82
C LEU A 33 -3.11 4.56 -3.45
N ASP A 34 -4.23 5.27 -3.29
CA ASP A 34 -5.52 4.65 -2.97
C ASP A 34 -5.93 3.58 -3.99
N ILE A 35 -5.71 3.85 -5.28
CA ILE A 35 -6.05 2.91 -6.37
C ILE A 35 -5.18 1.64 -6.31
N ILE A 36 -3.90 1.79 -5.98
CA ILE A 36 -2.98 0.65 -5.87
C ILE A 36 -3.35 -0.20 -4.66
N GLU A 37 -3.63 0.45 -3.52
CA GLU A 37 -4.02 -0.24 -2.30
C GLU A 37 -5.31 -1.02 -2.48
N SER A 38 -6.33 -0.44 -3.12
CA SER A 38 -7.58 -1.14 -3.39
C SER A 38 -7.41 -2.31 -4.35
N ASP A 39 -6.65 -2.15 -5.44
CA ASP A 39 -6.43 -3.23 -6.42
C ASP A 39 -5.65 -4.40 -5.79
N ILE A 40 -4.64 -4.11 -4.95
CA ILE A 40 -3.91 -5.16 -4.25
C ILE A 40 -4.79 -5.82 -3.19
N TYR A 41 -5.56 -5.04 -2.42
CA TYR A 41 -6.48 -5.58 -1.43
C TYR A 41 -7.49 -6.54 -2.07
N ASP A 42 -8.15 -6.13 -3.15
CA ASP A 42 -9.14 -6.94 -3.86
C ASP A 42 -8.55 -8.27 -4.36
N ARG A 43 -7.34 -8.23 -4.95
CA ARG A 43 -6.63 -9.44 -5.40
C ARG A 43 -6.25 -10.36 -4.26
N VAL A 44 -5.78 -9.81 -3.14
CA VAL A 44 -5.42 -10.59 -1.94
C VAL A 44 -6.67 -11.27 -1.39
N THR A 45 -7.76 -10.53 -1.24
CA THR A 45 -9.04 -11.06 -0.76
C THR A 45 -9.59 -12.13 -1.69
N GLU A 46 -9.53 -11.92 -3.01
CA GLU A 46 -9.94 -12.92 -4.00
C GLU A 46 -9.10 -14.20 -3.88
N ALA A 47 -7.78 -14.06 -3.82
CA ALA A 47 -6.86 -15.20 -3.77
C ALA A 47 -7.02 -16.00 -2.46
N MET A 48 -7.24 -15.32 -1.33
CA MET A 48 -7.55 -15.97 -0.05
C MET A 48 -8.91 -16.68 -0.08
N THR A 49 -9.91 -16.07 -0.71
CA THR A 49 -11.25 -16.68 -0.88
C THR A 49 -11.17 -17.94 -1.72
N LEU A 50 -10.42 -17.90 -2.84
CA LEU A 50 -10.19 -19.07 -3.71
C LEU A 50 -9.42 -20.18 -3.00
N ALA A 51 -8.50 -19.83 -2.11
CA ALA A 51 -7.75 -20.79 -1.30
C ALA A 51 -8.51 -21.29 -0.06
N ASN A 52 -9.73 -20.79 0.17
CA ASN A 52 -10.57 -21.06 1.33
C ASN A 52 -9.87 -20.76 2.67
N ILE A 53 -9.09 -19.67 2.72
CA ILE A 53 -8.39 -19.20 3.91
C ILE A 53 -9.26 -18.13 4.57
N VAL A 54 -9.79 -18.44 5.76
CA VAL A 54 -10.71 -17.57 6.50
C VAL A 54 -10.17 -17.35 7.92
N GLY A 55 -10.30 -16.14 8.47
CA GLY A 55 -9.83 -15.83 9.83
C GLY A 55 -8.48 -15.09 9.89
N LEU A 56 -8.00 -14.61 8.74
CA LEU A 56 -6.94 -13.59 8.67
C LEU A 56 -7.56 -12.25 8.30
N ASP A 57 -7.13 -11.22 9.01
CA ASP A 57 -7.34 -9.84 8.66
C ASP A 57 -6.16 -9.36 7.80
N VAL A 58 -6.49 -8.54 6.81
CA VAL A 58 -5.56 -8.10 5.76
C VAL A 58 -5.58 -6.59 5.74
N SER A 59 -4.41 -5.98 5.92
CA SER A 59 -4.25 -4.54 5.68
C SER A 59 -3.19 -4.33 4.61
N VAL A 60 -3.48 -3.46 3.64
CA VAL A 60 -2.54 -3.10 2.57
C VAL A 60 -2.08 -1.66 2.79
N ASN A 61 -0.78 -1.41 2.63
CA ASN A 61 -0.20 -0.06 2.63
C ASN A 61 0.72 0.06 1.42
N GLY A 62 0.29 0.84 0.44
CA GLY A 62 0.86 0.87 -0.90
C GLY A 62 0.92 -0.52 -1.53
N ARG A 63 2.10 -1.15 -1.49
CA ARG A 63 2.38 -2.47 -2.08
C ARG A 63 2.80 -3.51 -1.04
N ASP A 64 2.75 -3.15 0.22
CA ASP A 64 3.09 -4.02 1.34
C ASP A 64 1.79 -4.52 1.97
N VAL A 65 1.70 -5.83 2.22
CA VAL A 65 0.53 -6.48 2.79
C VAL A 65 0.87 -6.93 4.20
N ASN A 66 0.02 -6.65 5.17
CA ASN A 66 0.15 -7.14 6.53
C ASN A 66 -0.99 -8.12 6.84
N LEU A 67 -0.62 -9.28 7.35
CA LEU A 67 -1.55 -10.34 7.74
C LEU A 67 -1.56 -10.53 9.24
N THR A 68 -2.75 -10.45 9.82
CA THR A 68 -2.96 -10.62 11.27
C THR A 68 -4.06 -11.64 11.50
N GLY A 69 -3.90 -12.51 12.49
CA GLY A 69 -4.92 -13.51 12.80
C GLY A 69 -4.36 -14.71 13.55
N GLY A 70 -5.27 -15.60 13.94
CA GLY A 70 -4.97 -16.83 14.67
C GLY A 70 -5.28 -18.05 13.82
N LEU A 71 -4.51 -18.27 12.76
CA LEU A 71 -4.53 -19.51 11.98
C LEU A 71 -3.39 -20.44 12.43
N PRO A 72 -3.54 -21.76 12.24
CA PRO A 72 -2.44 -22.71 12.39
C PRO A 72 -1.26 -22.31 11.49
N ASP A 73 -0.03 -22.54 11.96
CA ASP A 73 1.20 -22.13 11.25
C ASP A 73 1.28 -22.63 9.81
N THR A 74 0.77 -23.84 9.54
CA THR A 74 0.77 -24.43 8.20
C THR A 74 -0.15 -23.69 7.23
N GLU A 75 -1.36 -23.34 7.66
CA GLU A 75 -2.31 -22.56 6.85
C GLU A 75 -1.85 -21.11 6.72
N TYR A 76 -1.23 -20.57 7.77
CA TYR A 76 -0.68 -19.22 7.78
C TYR A 76 0.48 -19.07 6.79
N GLN A 77 1.44 -19.99 6.80
CA GLN A 77 2.54 -20.00 5.82
C GLN A 77 2.04 -20.18 4.39
N ARG A 78 1.00 -20.99 4.20
CA ARG A 78 0.34 -21.14 2.90
C ARG A 78 -0.29 -19.83 2.44
N ALA A 79 -0.95 -19.09 3.33
CA ALA A 79 -1.52 -17.77 3.04
C ALA A 79 -0.43 -16.76 2.63
N VAL A 80 0.65 -16.69 3.40
CA VAL A 80 1.80 -15.81 3.11
C VAL A 80 2.39 -16.12 1.73
N GLY A 81 2.71 -17.38 1.45
CA GLY A 81 3.31 -17.76 0.17
C GLY A 81 2.40 -17.53 -1.04
N LEU A 82 1.08 -17.67 -0.86
CA LEU A 82 0.10 -17.38 -1.90
C LEU A 82 0.04 -15.87 -2.20
N ILE A 83 0.10 -15.03 -1.17
CA ILE A 83 0.04 -13.57 -1.30
C ILE A 83 1.36 -13.01 -1.84
N GLU A 84 2.50 -13.55 -1.41
CA GLU A 84 3.81 -13.16 -1.95
C GLU A 84 3.93 -13.43 -3.46
N ALA A 85 3.23 -14.44 -3.97
CA ALA A 85 3.18 -14.75 -5.39
C ALA A 85 2.28 -13.81 -6.22
N LEU A 86 1.49 -12.95 -5.59
CA LEU A 86 0.56 -12.07 -6.30
C LEU A 86 1.31 -10.93 -7.02
N PRO A 87 0.96 -10.66 -8.29
CA PRO A 87 1.58 -9.57 -9.04
C PRO A 87 1.21 -8.24 -8.41
N GLY A 88 2.23 -7.44 -8.08
CA GLY A 88 2.02 -6.14 -7.47
C GLY A 88 2.45 -6.07 -6.00
N VAL A 89 2.39 -7.19 -5.28
CA VAL A 89 2.85 -7.30 -3.88
C VAL A 89 4.37 -7.21 -3.83
N ARG A 90 4.88 -6.36 -2.94
CA ARG A 90 6.33 -6.19 -2.72
C ARG A 90 6.81 -6.96 -1.51
N LYS A 91 6.05 -6.91 -0.41
CA LYS A 91 6.41 -7.52 0.86
C LYS A 91 5.15 -7.96 1.58
N VAL A 92 5.23 -9.11 2.25
CA VAL A 92 4.23 -9.56 3.20
C VAL A 92 4.81 -9.49 4.60
N ALA A 93 4.22 -8.67 5.45
CA ALA A 93 4.46 -8.65 6.88
C ALA A 93 3.41 -9.53 7.56
N SER A 94 3.83 -10.23 8.60
CA SER A 94 3.02 -11.28 9.18
C SER A 94 3.16 -11.22 10.70
N THR A 95 2.07 -10.89 11.40
CA THR A 95 2.03 -10.91 12.87
C THR A 95 1.04 -11.99 13.30
N GLN A 96 1.56 -13.18 13.60
CA GLN A 96 0.77 -14.21 14.25
C GLN A 96 0.65 -13.89 15.74
N ALA A 97 -0.58 -13.92 16.26
CA ALA A 97 -0.76 -14.12 17.68
C ALA A 97 -0.41 -15.59 17.95
N VAL A 98 0.75 -15.84 18.56
CA VAL A 98 1.16 -17.19 18.98
C VAL A 98 0.10 -17.70 19.94
N GLN A 99 -0.84 -18.51 19.44
CA GLN A 99 -1.65 -19.35 20.32
C GLN A 99 -0.72 -20.45 20.79
N ASN A 100 0.01 -20.17 21.89
CA ASN A 100 0.63 -21.21 22.69
C ASN A 100 -0.52 -22.09 23.17
N GLU A 101 -0.80 -23.17 22.44
CA GLU A 101 -1.50 -24.31 23.02
C GLU A 101 -0.75 -24.68 24.29
N GLY A 102 -1.44 -24.55 25.42
CA GLY A 102 -0.89 -24.87 26.73
C GLY A 102 -0.36 -26.29 26.73
N GLY A 103 0.96 -26.42 26.82
CA GLY A 103 1.61 -27.63 27.33
C GLY A 103 1.33 -27.74 28.83
N GLU A 104 0.11 -28.14 29.19
CA GLU A 104 -0.18 -28.75 30.49
C GLU A 104 0.23 -30.23 30.46
N ASN A 105 1.42 -30.50 31.02
CA ASN A 105 1.78 -31.59 31.95
C ASN A 105 3.24 -32.05 31.80
#